data_AF-A0A957TV15-F1
#
_entry.id   AF-A0A957TV15-F1
#
_cell.length_a   1.000
_cell.length_b   1.000
_cell.length_c   1.000
_cell.angle_alpha   90.00
_cell.angle_beta   90.00
_cell.angle_gamma   90.00
#
_symmetry.space_group_name_H-M   'P 1'
#
loop_
_entity.id
_entity.type
_entity.pdbx_description
1 polymer ?
#
loop_
_entity_poly.entity_id
_entity_poly.type
_entity_poly.pdbx_seq_one_letter_code
_entity_poly.pdbx_strand_id
1 'polypeptide(L)'
;MNRKSLVRPILFTLVIVAILALIYNPLVTYAGPQTAHQALTNAWQQAMQIGQYRYQTDLLQTIHPTAKLANVGRQPQIQTMRIAGEMDRPGA
;
A
#
# COMPACT_ATOMS: atom_id res chain seq x y z
N MET A 1 -57.39 25.41 -20.25
CA MET A 1 -56.55 24.34 -19.66
C MET A 1 -55.08 24.68 -19.95
N ASN A 2 -54.38 25.23 -18.96
CA ASN A 2 -53.10 25.93 -19.15
C ASN A 2 -51.90 24.97 -19.20
N ARG A 3 -51.48 24.57 -20.41
CA ARG A 3 -50.28 23.72 -20.68
C ARG A 3 -49.03 24.11 -19.89
N LYS A 4 -48.89 25.39 -19.49
CA LYS A 4 -47.74 25.93 -18.76
C LYS A 4 -47.65 25.50 -17.28
N SER A 5 -48.75 25.11 -16.63
CA SER A 5 -48.70 24.69 -15.21
C SER A 5 -48.23 23.24 -15.01
N LEU A 6 -48.29 22.42 -16.07
CA LEU A 6 -47.88 21.01 -16.02
C LEU A 6 -46.38 20.81 -16.26
N VAL A 7 -45.72 21.74 -16.94
CA VAL A 7 -44.30 21.62 -17.32
C VAL A 7 -43.36 21.82 -16.13
N ARG A 8 -43.75 22.68 -15.19
CA ARG A 8 -42.99 22.99 -13.96
C ARG A 8 -42.81 21.78 -13.03
N PRO A 9 -43.86 21.03 -12.64
CA PRO A 9 -43.68 19.86 -11.79
C PRO A 9 -42.85 18.79 -12.49
N ILE A 10 -43.05 18.56 -13.79
CA ILE A 10 -42.25 17.58 -14.57
C ILE A 10 -40.76 17.91 -14.53
N LEU A 11 -40.42 19.19 -14.69
CA LEU A 11 -39.04 19.65 -14.66
C LEU A 11 -38.41 19.46 -13.27
N PHE A 12 -39.17 19.70 -12.19
CA PHE A 12 -38.73 19.41 -10.82
C PHE A 12 -38.51 17.91 -10.60
N THR A 13 -39.41 17.05 -11.08
CA THR A 13 -39.26 15.60 -10.94
C THR A 13 -38.02 15.10 -11.68
N LEU A 14 -37.76 15.63 -12.89
CA LEU A 14 -36.56 15.28 -13.66
C LEU A 14 -35.27 15.70 -12.95
N VAL A 15 -35.24 16.88 -12.33
CA VAL A 15 -34.07 17.34 -11.55
C VAL A 15 -33.83 16.44 -10.33
N ILE A 16 -34.89 16.05 -9.61
CA ILE A 16 -34.77 15.15 -8.46
C ILE A 16 -34.26 13.77 -8.89
N VAL A 17 -34.78 13.23 -9.99
CA VAL A 17 -34.32 11.95 -10.54
C VAL A 17 -32.86 12.03 -10.98
N ALA A 18 -32.43 13.14 -11.59
CA ALA A 18 -31.05 13.35 -11.98
C ALA A 18 -30.11 13.42 -10.76
N ILE A 19 -30.52 14.11 -9.69
CA ILE A 19 -29.75 14.18 -8.43
C ILE A 19 -29.65 12.80 -7.77
N LEU A 20 -30.75 12.05 -7.71
CA LEU A 20 -30.73 10.68 -7.19
C LEU A 20 -29.84 9.77 -8.03
N ALA A 21 -29.87 9.89 -9.36
CA ALA A 21 -29.00 9.12 -10.25
C ALA A 21 -27.51 9.42 -10.02
N LEU A 22 -27.15 10.64 -9.63
CA LEU A 22 -25.78 11.03 -9.25
C LEU A 22 -25.35 10.46 -7.90
N ILE A 23 -26.28 10.31 -6.95
CA ILE A 23 -26.00 9.73 -5.63
C ILE A 23 -25.84 8.20 -5.72
N TYR A 24 -26.64 7.54 -6.57
CA TYR A 24 -26.67 6.09 -6.68
C TYR A 24 -25.69 5.51 -7.70
N ASN A 25 -25.14 6.30 -8.61
CA ASN A 25 -24.03 5.84 -9.44
C ASN A 25 -22.72 6.04 -8.67
N PRO A 26 -22.01 4.96 -8.27
CA PRO A 26 -20.62 5.12 -7.91
C PRO A 26 -19.92 5.68 -9.15
N LEU A 27 -19.43 6.92 -9.07
CA LEU A 27 -18.54 7.42 -10.10
C LEU A 27 -17.43 6.40 -10.20
N VAL A 28 -17.36 5.68 -11.33
CA VAL A 28 -16.33 4.69 -11.57
C VAL A 28 -15.03 5.45 -11.59
N THR A 29 -14.33 5.45 -10.46
CA THR A 29 -12.99 5.97 -10.36
C THR A 29 -12.13 5.06 -11.21
N TYR A 30 -11.74 5.53 -12.38
CA TYR A 30 -10.75 4.87 -13.23
C TYR A 30 -9.43 4.88 -12.45
N ALA A 31 -9.19 3.82 -11.68
CA ALA A 31 -7.86 3.54 -11.18
C ALA A 31 -7.04 3.22 -12.44
N GLY A 32 -6.10 4.12 -12.77
CA GLY A 32 -5.16 3.90 -13.86
C GLY A 32 -4.43 2.56 -13.67
N PRO A 33 -3.76 2.06 -14.74
CA PRO A 33 -3.01 0.82 -14.65
C PRO A 33 -2.08 0.84 -13.44
N GLN A 34 -2.22 -0.18 -12.59
CA GLN A 34 -1.47 -0.31 -11.35
C GLN A 34 0.02 -0.29 -11.68
N THR A 35 0.77 0.60 -11.03
CA THR A 35 2.22 0.64 -11.22
C THR A 35 2.84 -0.62 -10.61
N ALA A 36 4.02 -1.04 -11.10
CA ALA A 36 4.75 -2.17 -10.51
C ALA A 36 5.00 -1.98 -9.01
N HIS A 37 5.22 -0.74 -8.57
CA HIS A 37 5.37 -0.40 -7.16
C HIS A 37 4.07 -0.62 -6.37
N GLN A 38 2.93 -0.19 -6.89
CA GLN A 38 1.63 -0.43 -6.26
C GLN A 38 1.28 -1.92 -6.21
N ALA A 39 1.65 -2.70 -7.24
CA ALA A 39 1.49 -4.15 -7.26
C ALA A 39 2.31 -4.82 -6.16
N LEU A 40 3.58 -4.43 -6.03
CA LEU A 40 4.46 -4.95 -4.98
C LEU A 40 3.94 -4.60 -3.59
N THR A 41 3.55 -3.35 -3.35
CA THR A 41 3.05 -2.89 -2.05
C THR A 41 1.76 -3.62 -1.66
N ASN A 42 0.84 -3.80 -2.59
CA ASN A 42 -0.42 -4.51 -2.33
C ASN A 42 -0.19 -6.00 -2.04
N ALA A 43 0.70 -6.66 -2.79
CA ALA A 43 1.07 -8.05 -2.53
C ALA A 43 1.71 -8.21 -1.14
N TRP A 44 2.55 -7.25 -0.74
CA TRP A 44 3.13 -7.22 0.59
C TRP A 44 2.05 -7.05 1.68
N GLN A 45 1.14 -6.10 1.52
CA GLN A 45 0.06 -5.88 2.49
C GLN A 45 -0.83 -7.13 2.64
N GLN A 46 -1.13 -7.83 1.54
CA GLN A 46 -1.88 -9.08 1.57
C GLN A 46 -1.11 -10.20 2.29
N ALA A 47 0.19 -10.35 2.03
CA ALA A 47 1.02 -11.32 2.74
C ALA A 47 1.06 -11.06 4.26
N MET A 48 1.05 -9.79 4.68
CA MET A 48 0.95 -9.43 6.11
C MET A 48 -0.39 -9.82 6.72
N GLN A 49 -1.50 -9.71 5.98
CA GLN A 49 -2.84 -10.08 6.47
C GLN A 49 -3.02 -11.59 6.64
N ILE A 50 -2.40 -12.38 5.78
CA ILE A 50 -2.46 -13.85 5.83
C ILE A 50 -1.58 -14.40 6.97
N GLY A 51 -0.73 -13.56 7.57
CA GLY A 51 0.10 -13.91 8.71
C GLY A 51 1.22 -14.90 8.39
N GLN A 52 1.39 -15.26 7.11
CA GLN A 52 2.42 -16.15 6.60
C GLN A 52 3.42 -15.35 5.76
N TYR A 53 4.59 -15.08 6.33
CA TYR A 53 5.66 -14.39 5.61
C TYR A 53 7.04 -15.00 5.88
N ARG A 54 7.79 -15.20 4.81
CA ARG A 54 9.19 -15.63 4.82
C ARG A 54 10.08 -14.44 4.54
N TYR A 55 11.03 -14.17 5.43
CA TYR A 55 11.99 -13.10 5.25
C TYR A 55 13.41 -13.63 5.19
N GLN A 56 14.22 -12.98 4.36
CA GLN A 56 15.67 -13.16 4.33
C GLN A 56 16.29 -11.77 4.36
N THR A 57 17.21 -11.54 5.29
CA THR A 57 17.96 -10.30 5.41
C THR A 57 19.43 -10.60 5.64
N ASP A 58 20.30 -9.82 5.01
CA ASP A 58 21.74 -9.92 5.16
C ASP A 58 22.22 -8.71 5.99
N LEU A 59 22.82 -8.99 7.14
CA LEU A 59 23.32 -8.01 8.10
C LEU A 59 24.84 -7.90 7.95
N LEU A 60 25.31 -6.70 7.58
CA LEU A 60 26.73 -6.38 7.45
C LEU A 60 27.18 -5.61 8.68
N GLN A 61 28.07 -6.21 9.47
CA GLN A 61 28.68 -5.57 10.63
C GLN A 61 30.14 -5.23 10.34
N THR A 62 30.49 -3.94 10.46
CA THR A 62 31.87 -3.46 10.34
C THR A 62 32.43 -3.15 11.72
N ILE A 63 33.49 -3.85 12.11
CA ILE A 63 34.19 -3.65 13.40
C ILE A 63 35.49 -2.91 13.13
N HIS A 64 35.60 -1.69 13.63
CA HIS A 64 36.82 -0.90 13.54
C HIS A 64 37.74 -1.16 14.73
N PRO A 65 39.04 -1.38 14.50
CA PRO A 65 39.99 -1.52 15.60
C PRO A 65 40.10 -0.21 16.40
N THR A 66 40.14 -0.32 17.72
CA THR A 66 40.34 0.84 18.61
C THR A 66 41.73 1.45 18.38
N ALA A 67 41.84 2.78 18.46
CA ALA A 67 43.11 3.49 18.31
C ALA A 67 44.10 3.14 19.46
N LYS A 68 44.97 2.16 19.21
CA LYS A 68 46.05 1.70 20.12
C LYS A 68 47.26 1.29 19.29
N LEU A 69 48.47 1.46 19.82
CA LEU A 69 49.72 1.03 19.14
C LEU A 69 49.69 -0.46 18.73
N ALA A 70 49.08 -1.32 19.55
CA ALA A 70 48.92 -2.75 19.27
C ALA A 70 48.00 -3.08 18.06
N ASN A 71 47.30 -2.08 17.52
CA ASN A 71 46.37 -2.20 16.40
C ASN A 71 46.86 -1.48 15.14
N VAL A 72 48.09 -0.95 15.14
CA VAL A 72 48.71 -0.34 13.96
C VAL A 72 48.75 -1.36 12.82
N GLY A 73 48.27 -0.96 11.64
CA GLY A 73 48.20 -1.82 10.46
C GLY A 73 47.02 -2.80 10.42
N ARG A 74 46.17 -2.87 11.46
CA ARG A 74 44.94 -3.68 11.41
C ARG A 74 43.87 -2.99 10.58
N GLN A 75 43.19 -3.77 9.74
CA GLN A 75 42.09 -3.31 8.91
C GLN A 75 40.74 -3.52 9.61
N PRO A 76 39.69 -2.78 9.23
CA PRO A 76 38.33 -3.06 9.66
C PRO A 76 37.92 -4.48 9.28
N GLN A 77 37.25 -5.18 10.19
CA GLN A 77 36.70 -6.50 9.92
C GLN A 77 35.24 -6.38 9.52
N ILE A 78 34.86 -6.98 8.39
CA ILE A 78 33.46 -7.08 7.94
C ILE A 78 32.95 -8.47 8.27
N GLN A 79 31.84 -8.55 9.00
CA GLN A 79 31.11 -9.79 9.25
C GLN A 79 29.75 -9.71 8.56
N THR A 80 29.43 -10.74 7.77
CA THR A 80 28.13 -10.86 7.10
C THR A 80 27.35 -11.96 7.78
N MET A 81 26.15 -11.64 8.27
CA MET A 81 25.24 -12.60 8.89
C MET A 81 23.94 -12.64 8.09
N ARG A 82 23.55 -13.84 7.66
CA ARG A 82 22.26 -14.07 7.01
C ARG A 82 21.24 -14.47 8.07
N ILE A 83 20.15 -13.72 8.14
CA ILE A 83 18.99 -14.02 8.98
C ILE A 83 17.85 -14.41 8.05
N ALA A 84 17.38 -15.64 8.20
CA ALA A 84 16.17 -16.12 7.53
C ALA A 84 15.14 -16.51 8.59
N GLY A 85 13.87 -16.26 8.32
CA GLY A 85 12.79 -16.62 9.23
C GLY A 85 11.46 -16.79 8.51
N GLU A 86 10.58 -17.55 9.14
CA GLU A 86 9.19 -17.73 8.75
C GLU A 86 8.34 -17.33 9.96
N MET A 87 7.40 -16.43 9.74
CA MET A 87 6.40 -16.08 10.74
C MET A 87 5.07 -16.66 10.26
N ASP A 88 4.47 -17.51 11.09
CA ASP A 88 3.11 -18.02 10.93
C ASP A 88 2.31 -17.50 12.12
N ARG A 89 1.53 -16.45 11.88
CA ARG A 89 0.67 -15.86 12.90
C ARG A 89 -0.78 -16.10 12.47
N PRO A 90 -1.61 -16.75 13.29
CA PRO A 90 -3.03 -16.86 12.97
C PRO A 90 -3.63 -15.46 12.85
N GLY A 91 -4.38 -15.22 11.77
CA GLY A 91 -5.12 -13.97 11.57
C GLY A 91 -6.00 -13.69 12.78
N ALA A 92 -5.96 -12.45 13.26
CA ALA A 92 -6.76 -11.97 14.39
C ALA A 92 -8.23 -11.78 14.00
#